data_AF-A0A557P9P8-F1
#
_entry.id   AF-A0A557P9P8-F1
#
_cell.length_a   1.000
_cell.length_b   1.000
_cell.length_c   1.000
_cell.angle_alpha   90.00
_cell.angle_beta   90.00
_cell.angle_gamma   90.00
#
_symmetry.space_group_name_H-M   'P 1'
#
loop_
_entity.id
_entity.type
_entity.pdbx_description
1 polymer ?
#
loop_
_entity_poly.entity_id
_entity_poly.type
_entity_poly.pdbx_seq_one_letter_code
_entity_poly.pdbx_strand_id
1 'polypeptide(L)' 'MKRGVIDKSTIPVDEIINVTAPIQIEIRRGDGWKVKTLRIAGNDVDCYRGLFDVLEDKQREFEESQKKKTPHNW' A
#
# COMPACT_ATOMS: atom_id res chain seq x y z
N MET A 1 -11.49 -8.87 23.89
CA MET A 1 -10.84 -9.27 22.63
C MET A 1 -11.35 -10.65 22.22
N LYS A 2 -12.00 -10.79 21.05
CA LYS A 2 -12.32 -12.12 20.50
C LYS A 2 -11.07 -12.65 19.81
N ARG A 3 -10.59 -13.85 20.20
CA ARG A 3 -9.43 -14.51 19.60
C ARG A 3 -9.59 -14.58 18.08
N GLY A 4 -8.64 -14.02 17.33
CA GLY A 4 -8.51 -14.19 15.88
C GLY A 4 -8.90 -13.01 14.99
N VAL A 5 -9.44 -11.91 15.53
CA VAL A 5 -9.70 -10.69 14.74
C VAL A 5 -8.59 -9.68 15.03
N ILE A 6 -7.76 -9.38 14.02
CA ILE A 6 -6.78 -8.30 14.09
C ILE A 6 -7.52 -6.98 13.96
N ASP A 7 -7.53 -6.19 15.03
CA ASP A 7 -8.08 -4.84 14.98
C ASP A 7 -7.10 -3.92 14.23
N LYS A 8 -7.43 -3.60 12.98
CA LYS A 8 -6.57 -2.76 12.12
C LYS A 8 -6.39 -1.34 12.66
N SER A 9 -7.25 -0.87 13.57
CA SER A 9 -7.22 0.49 14.12
C SER A 9 -6.17 0.67 15.22
N THR A 10 -5.77 -0.42 15.88
CA THR A 10 -4.76 -0.39 16.94
C THR A 10 -3.33 -0.42 16.40
N ILE A 11 -3.18 -0.39 15.08
CA ILE A 11 -1.93 -0.63 14.38
C ILE A 11 -1.58 0.63 13.59
N PRO A 12 -0.41 1.25 13.83
CA PRO A 12 -0.01 2.42 13.09
C PRO A 12 0.22 2.09 11.60
N VAL A 13 -0.09 3.06 10.74
CA VAL A 13 0.29 3.00 9.33
C VAL A 13 1.79 3.15 9.23
N ASP A 14 2.43 2.16 8.60
CA ASP A 14 3.87 2.11 8.38
C ASP A 14 4.23 2.80 7.05
N GLU A 15 3.45 2.53 6.01
CA GLU A 15 3.72 3.02 4.65
C GLU A 15 2.40 3.27 3.90
N ILE A 16 2.37 4.32 3.08
CA ILE A 16 1.28 4.60 2.14
C ILE A 16 1.87 4.66 0.74
N ILE A 17 1.45 3.74 -0.12
CA ILE A 17 1.84 3.71 -1.52
C ILE A 17 0.75 4.39 -2.33
N ASN A 18 1.08 5.52 -2.97
CA ASN A 18 0.16 6.21 -3.87
C ASN A 18 0.30 5.62 -5.27
N VAL A 19 -0.70 4.88 -5.73
CA VAL A 19 -0.68 4.28 -7.08
C VAL A 19 -1.10 5.33 -8.11
N THR A 20 -2.25 5.96 -7.88
CA THR A 20 -2.75 7.09 -8.67
C THR A 20 -3.70 7.92 -7.80
N ALA A 21 -4.02 9.16 -8.15
CA ALA A 21 -5.17 9.81 -7.51
C ALA A 21 -6.46 9.17 -8.08
N PRO A 22 -7.35 8.54 -7.28
CA PRO A 22 -7.50 8.56 -5.82
C PRO A 22 -7.23 7.22 -5.10
N ILE A 23 -6.37 6.35 -5.66
CA ILE A 23 -6.07 4.99 -5.18
C ILE A 23 -4.74 4.94 -4.40
N GLN A 24 -4.83 4.46 -3.17
CA GLN A 24 -3.70 4.32 -2.25
C GLN A 24 -3.69 2.91 -1.65
N ILE A 25 -2.50 2.39 -1.35
CA ILE A 25 -2.34 1.16 -0.57
C ILE A 25 -1.74 1.54 0.77
N GLU A 26 -2.50 1.36 1.84
CA GLU A 26 -1.98 1.51 3.20
C GLU A 26 -1.41 0.18 3.69
N ILE A 27 -0.17 0.23 4.16
CA ILE A 27 0.54 -0.90 4.76
C ILE A 27 0.68 -0.62 6.25
N ARG A 28 0.16 -1.54 7.05
CA ARG A 28 0.25 -1.55 8.51
C ARG A 28 1.09 -2.75 8.93
N ARG A 29 2.13 -2.51 9.73
CA ARG A 29 3.03 -3.56 10.23
C ARG A 29 2.94 -3.60 11.76
N GLY A 30 2.92 -4.80 12.33
CA GLY A 30 3.06 -5.02 13.76
C GLY A 30 3.48 -6.46 14.03
N ASP A 31 4.22 -6.71 15.10
CA ASP A 31 4.60 -8.03 15.64
C ASP A 31 4.70 -9.20 14.62
N GLY A 32 5.43 -8.98 13.51
CA GLY A 32 5.68 -10.00 12.48
C GLY A 32 4.59 -10.20 11.42
N TRP A 33 3.50 -9.43 11.44
CA TRP A 33 2.44 -9.46 10.45
C TRP A 33 2.34 -8.15 9.65
N LYS A 34 1.94 -8.26 8.39
CA LYS A 34 1.73 -7.15 7.44
C LYS A 34 0.27 -7.17 6.98
N VAL A 35 -0.46 -6.09 7.23
CA VAL A 35 -1.82 -5.87 6.73
C VAL A 35 -1.76 -4.83 5.63
N LYS A 36 -2.33 -5.14 4.47
CA LYS A 36 -2.51 -4.20 3.36
C LYS A 36 -3.98 -3.83 3.26
N THR A 37 -4.28 -2.55 3.05
CA THR A 37 -5.64 -2.04 2.86
C THR A 37 -5.66 -1.12 1.65
N LEU A 38 -6.64 -1.30 0.75
CA LEU A 38 -6.76 -0.49 -0.45
C LEU A 38 -7.69 0.66 -0.09
N ARG A 39 -7.26 1.88 -0.34
CA ARG A 39 -8.07 3.07 -0.14
C ARG A 39 -8.35 3.73 -1.46
N ILE A 40 -9.63 3.90 -1.76
CA ILE A 40 -10.10 4.59 -2.96
C ILE A 40 -10.89 5.81 -2.51
N ALA A 41 -10.39 7.01 -2.84
CA ALA A 41 -10.96 8.28 -2.41
C ALA A 41 -11.20 8.36 -0.89
N GLY A 42 -10.25 7.83 -0.10
CA GLY A 42 -10.32 7.81 1.35
C GLY A 42 -11.22 6.71 1.95
N ASN A 43 -11.81 5.84 1.15
CA ASN A 43 -12.63 4.72 1.64
C ASN A 43 -11.85 3.42 1.56
N ASP A 44 -11.98 2.59 2.59
CA ASP A 44 -11.38 1.25 2.61
C ASP A 44 -12.18 0.33 1.70
N VAL A 45 -11.50 -0.36 0.79
CA VAL A 45 -12.09 -1.27 -0.18
C VAL A 45 -11.57 -2.68 0.06
N ASP A 46 -12.49 -3.62 0.24
CA ASP A 46 -12.15 -5.03 0.34
C ASP A 46 -11.74 -5.56 -1.03
N CYS A 47 -10.53 -6.11 -1.09
CA CYS A 47 -9.93 -6.62 -2.31
C CYS A 47 -9.27 -7.97 -2.03
N TYR A 48 -9.14 -8.79 -3.09
CA TYR A 48 -8.39 -10.03 -2.99
C TYR A 48 -6.90 -9.74 -2.86
N ARG A 49 -6.18 -10.57 -2.08
CA ARG A 49 -4.77 -10.39 -1.77
C ARG A 49 -3.89 -10.17 -3.02
N GLY A 50 -4.13 -10.94 -4.07
CA GLY A 50 -3.35 -10.86 -5.31
C GLY A 50 -3.43 -9.49 -6.01
N LEU A 51 -4.53 -8.73 -5.83
CA LEU A 51 -4.63 -7.39 -6.41
C LEU A 51 -3.63 -6.44 -5.76
N PHE A 52 -3.47 -6.53 -4.44
CA PHE A 52 -2.51 -5.72 -3.70
C PHE A 52 -1.08 -5.98 -4.14
N ASP A 53 -0.73 -7.24 -4.35
CA ASP A 53 0.61 -7.65 -4.72
C ASP A 53 0.93 -7.11 -6.13
N VAL A 54 0.02 -7.28 -7.10
CA VAL A 54 0.19 -6.74 -8.46
C VAL A 54 0.28 -5.21 -8.48
N LEU A 55 -0.58 -4.51 -7.75
CA LEU A 55 -0.57 -3.05 -7.70
C LEU A 55 0.69 -2.50 -7.03
N GLU A 56 1.13 -3.11 -5.93
CA GLU A 56 2.39 -2.74 -5.26
C GLU A 56 3.58 -2.94 -6.20
N ASP A 57 3.70 -4.12 -6.82
CA ASP A 57 4.80 -4.45 -7.72
C ASP A 57 4.87 -3.49 -8.91
N LYS A 58 3.73 -3.24 -9.57
CA LYS A 58 3.67 -2.34 -10.73
C LYS A 58 3.96 -0.89 -10.37
N GLN A 59 3.51 -0.43 -9.20
CA GLN A 59 3.83 0.93 -8.75
C GLN A 59 5.32 1.08 -8.45
N ARG A 60 5.94 0.09 -7.79
CA ARG A 60 7.39 0.11 -7.53
C ARG A 60 8.22 0.04 -8.82
N GLU A 61 7.85 -0.82 -9.76
CA GLU A 61 8.45 -0.86 -11.10
C GLU A 61 8.38 0.50 -11.79
N PHE A 62 7.22 1.17 -11.71
CA PHE A 62 7.05 2.51 -12.28
C PHE A 62 7.97 3.53 -11.61
N GLU A 63 8.01 3.60 -10.27
CA GLU A 63 8.88 4.51 -9.53
C GLU A 63 10.37 4.32 -9.86
N GLU A 64 10.82 3.08 -9.98
CA GLU A 64 12.19 2.76 -10.41
C GLU A 64 12.47 3.19 -11.84
N SER A 65 11.50 3.01 -12.75
CA SER A 65 11.63 3.44 -14.14
C SER A 65 11.70 4.96 -14.29
N GLN A 66 10.98 5.70 -13.45
CA GLN A 66 11.00 7.16 -13.44
C GLN A 66 12.31 7.70 -12.88
N LYS A 67 12.83 7.11 -11.79
CA LYS A 67 14.16 7.48 -11.24
C LYS A 67 15.28 7.34 -12.26
N LYS A 68 15.20 6.34 -13.15
CA LYS A 68 16.17 6.15 -14.25
C LYS A 68 16.02 7.16 -15.40
N LYS A 69 14.85 7.79 -15.54
CA LYS A 69 14.54 8.73 -16.62
C LYS A 69 14.78 10.20 -16.28
N THR A 70 15.01 10.55 -15.01
CA THR A 70 15.27 11.94 -14.61
C THR A 70 16.57 12.44 -15.26
N PRO A 71 16.52 13.37 -16.24
CA PRO A 71 17.72 13.90 -16.87
C PRO A 71 18.52 14.66 -15.80
N HIS A 72 19.76 14.23 -15.55
CA HIS A 72 20.72 14.94 -14.69
C HIS A 72 21.37 16.11 -15.45
N ASN A 73 20.57 16.93 -16.14
CA ASN A 73 21.06 18.15 -16.78
C ASN A 73 20.27 19.34 -16.25
N TRP A 74 20.83 19.95 -15.22
CA TRP A 74 20.70 21.38 -14.99
C TRP A 74 22.10 21.97 -14.76
#